data_AF-A0A8C0YD45-F1
#
_entry.id   AF-A0A8C0YD45-F1
#
_cell.length_a   1.000
_cell.length_b   1.000
_cell.length_c   1.000
_cell.angle_alpha   90.00
_cell.angle_beta   90.00
_cell.angle_gamma   90.00
#
_symmetry.space_group_name_H-M   'P 1'
#
loop_
_entity.id
_entity.type
_entity.pdbx_description
1 polymer ?
#
loop_
_entity_poly.entity_id
_entity_poly.type
_entity_poly.pdbx_seq_one_letter_code
_entity_poly.pdbx_strand_id
1 'polypeptide(L)'
;MTSVNTSCPTNVTVGRSNINQLYTYVYLIIFIPGLLCNTLALWVLCRFISKKTKAIIFMINLTIADLAHVLSLPLRIHYYIKEDWPFGSGLCMLCFYLKYLNMYASIAFLVCISIQRCAFLLQPFCARNWKSRYDICISAAVWLVVGLCCSPFILMRSKSNSGSNSTTCFKDLPMHKLNLGSAISMMVGAELLGFLGPLIIIGVCTYLIVKSLRRRNQKQQSTGSTRKALRMVRVCTGVFLFCFTPYHINFLLYLMVTQSIITNCAASQAIRFFHPISLCIASLNCCLNPLIYYFLTTEFKQQLSQHGSSVLRGRLMSTESTSSFRD
;
A
#
# COMPACT_ATOMS: atom_id res chain seq x y z
N MET A 1 -42.23 12.38 -29.82
CA MET A 1 -40.85 12.62 -29.33
C MET A 1 -40.94 13.06 -27.88
N THR A 2 -40.90 12.10 -26.95
CA THR A 2 -40.85 12.38 -25.51
C THR A 2 -39.44 12.09 -25.04
N SER A 3 -38.71 13.16 -24.72
CA SER A 3 -37.38 13.13 -24.12
C SER A 3 -37.46 12.49 -22.73
N VAL A 4 -37.02 11.23 -22.62
CA VAL A 4 -36.79 10.60 -21.31
C VAL A 4 -35.54 11.26 -20.72
N ASN A 5 -35.73 12.12 -19.74
CA ASN A 5 -34.67 12.62 -18.87
C ASN A 5 -34.06 11.43 -18.09
N THR A 6 -33.04 10.78 -18.64
CA THR A 6 -32.20 9.79 -17.94
C THR A 6 -31.17 10.49 -17.05
N SER A 7 -31.61 11.38 -16.16
CA SER A 7 -30.77 11.85 -15.05
C SER A 7 -30.89 10.83 -13.92
N CYS A 8 -29.84 10.02 -13.71
CA CYS A 8 -29.73 9.17 -12.52
C CYS A 8 -29.95 10.05 -11.26
N PRO A 9 -30.95 9.76 -10.42
CA PRO A 9 -31.12 10.50 -9.17
C PRO A 9 -29.98 10.13 -8.23
N THR A 10 -28.96 10.98 -8.19
CA THR A 10 -27.89 10.89 -7.21
C THR A 10 -28.35 11.62 -5.95
N ASN A 11 -28.59 10.90 -4.84
CA ASN A 11 -28.58 11.49 -3.50
C ASN A 11 -27.13 11.85 -3.14
N VAL A 12 -26.55 12.84 -3.86
CA VAL A 12 -25.12 13.21 -3.84
C VAL A 12 -24.68 13.60 -2.43
N THR A 13 -25.52 14.34 -1.71
CA THR A 13 -25.22 14.92 -0.40
C THR A 13 -25.09 13.87 0.70
N VAL A 14 -26.03 12.91 0.77
CA VAL A 14 -25.97 11.82 1.76
C VAL A 14 -24.80 10.89 1.48
N GLY A 15 -24.57 10.54 0.20
CA GLY A 15 -23.41 9.73 -0.19
C GLY A 15 -22.06 10.40 0.13
N ARG A 16 -21.98 11.72 -0.05
CA ARG A 16 -20.74 12.49 0.18
C ARG A 16 -20.37 12.60 1.67
N SER A 17 -21.34 12.78 2.56
CA SER A 17 -21.10 12.77 4.01
C SER A 17 -20.58 11.41 4.50
N ASN A 18 -21.21 10.33 4.05
CA ASN A 18 -20.82 8.96 4.43
C ASN A 18 -19.39 8.61 3.98
N ILE A 19 -18.96 9.07 2.81
CA ILE A 19 -17.59 8.85 2.29
C ILE A 19 -16.54 9.61 3.13
N ASN A 20 -16.85 10.83 3.58
CA ASN A 20 -15.93 11.63 4.41
C ASN A 20 -15.71 10.97 5.77
N GLN A 21 -16.79 10.48 6.37
CA GLN A 21 -16.74 9.73 7.62
C GLN A 21 -15.90 8.45 7.44
N LEU A 22 -16.13 7.70 6.36
CA LEU A 22 -15.34 6.51 6.03
C LEU A 22 -13.84 6.80 5.98
N TYR A 23 -13.43 7.81 5.21
CA TYR A 23 -12.01 8.19 5.12
C TYR A 23 -11.43 8.59 6.47
N THR A 24 -12.18 9.39 7.23
CA THR A 24 -11.76 9.85 8.57
C THR A 24 -11.50 8.67 9.50
N TYR A 25 -12.46 7.76 9.66
CA TYR A 25 -12.31 6.62 10.58
C TYR A 25 -11.22 5.67 10.13
N VAL A 26 -11.17 5.32 8.85
CA VAL A 26 -10.15 4.39 8.34
C VAL A 26 -8.76 5.00 8.48
N TYR A 27 -8.56 6.28 8.16
CA TYR A 27 -7.25 6.91 8.27
C TYR A 27 -6.82 7.10 9.73
N LEU A 28 -7.74 7.34 10.66
CA LEU A 28 -7.44 7.34 12.10
C LEU A 28 -6.96 5.95 12.58
N ILE A 29 -7.67 4.89 12.18
CA ILE A 29 -7.33 3.51 12.51
C ILE A 29 -5.97 3.11 11.89
N ILE A 30 -5.63 3.63 10.72
CA ILE A 30 -4.37 3.34 10.04
C ILE A 30 -3.20 4.15 10.62
N PHE A 31 -3.43 5.41 10.99
CA PHE A 31 -2.36 6.35 11.34
C PHE A 31 -1.52 5.85 12.52
N ILE A 32 -2.16 5.49 13.65
CA ILE A 32 -1.43 5.11 14.87
C ILE A 32 -0.67 3.80 14.67
N PRO A 33 -1.29 2.67 14.25
CA PRO A 33 -0.58 1.41 14.05
C PRO A 33 0.45 1.52 12.93
N GLY A 34 0.12 2.19 11.83
CA GLY A 34 1.01 2.41 10.71
C GLY A 34 2.28 3.15 11.13
N LEU A 35 2.15 4.22 11.94
CA LEU A 35 3.29 5.01 12.40
C LEU A 35 4.16 4.20 13.35
N LEU A 36 3.55 3.56 14.37
CA LEU A 36 4.27 2.79 15.37
C LEU A 36 4.98 1.57 14.77
N CYS A 37 4.25 0.75 14.00
CA CYS A 37 4.79 -0.48 13.44
C CYS A 37 5.89 -0.20 12.41
N ASN A 38 5.73 0.79 11.53
CA ASN A 38 6.76 1.09 10.53
C ASN A 38 7.96 1.82 11.11
N THR A 39 7.79 2.66 12.14
CA THR A 39 8.92 3.29 12.84
C THR A 39 9.75 2.22 13.57
N LEU A 40 9.08 1.32 14.30
CA LEU A 40 9.76 0.19 14.95
C LEU A 40 10.45 -0.71 13.94
N ALA A 41 9.78 -1.04 12.82
CA ALA A 41 10.37 -1.83 11.75
C ALA A 41 11.60 -1.16 11.15
N LEU A 42 11.53 0.13 10.84
CA LEU A 42 12.66 0.88 10.29
C LEU A 42 13.84 0.90 11.29
N TRP A 43 13.58 1.15 12.58
CA TRP A 43 14.62 1.13 13.62
C TRP A 43 15.31 -0.23 13.73
N VAL A 44 14.53 -1.32 13.78
CA VAL A 44 15.06 -2.69 13.80
C VAL A 44 15.87 -2.97 12.53
N LEU A 45 15.30 -2.72 11.35
CA LEU A 45 15.94 -3.03 10.08
C LEU A 45 17.25 -2.26 9.87
N CYS A 46 17.31 -0.98 10.25
CA CYS A 46 18.53 -0.18 10.20
C CYS A 46 19.61 -0.71 11.15
N ARG A 47 19.25 -1.11 12.38
CA ARG A 47 20.22 -1.66 13.34
C ARG A 47 20.80 -3.00 12.88
N PHE A 48 20.03 -3.79 12.14
CA PHE A 48 20.45 -5.11 11.63
C PHE A 48 20.95 -5.11 10.19
N ILE A 49 21.10 -3.93 9.57
CA ILE A 49 21.62 -3.80 8.19
C ILE A 49 23.03 -4.40 8.04
N SER A 50 23.84 -4.34 9.11
CA SER A 50 25.19 -4.90 9.16
C SER A 50 25.23 -6.43 9.10
N LYS A 51 24.13 -7.11 9.45
CA LYS A 51 24.03 -8.58 9.42
C LYS A 51 23.77 -9.17 8.02
N LYS A 52 23.81 -8.33 6.97
CA LYS A 52 23.77 -8.71 5.55
C LYS A 52 22.66 -9.70 5.16
N THR A 53 21.47 -9.63 5.76
CA THR A 53 20.35 -10.45 5.26
C THR A 53 19.79 -9.83 3.99
N LYS A 54 19.69 -10.66 2.95
CA LYS A 54 19.70 -10.15 1.57
C LYS A 54 18.43 -9.41 1.12
N ALA A 55 17.36 -9.34 1.93
CA ALA A 55 16.16 -8.58 1.58
C ALA A 55 15.95 -7.30 2.42
N ILE A 56 16.87 -6.96 3.34
CA ILE A 56 16.68 -5.82 4.26
C ILE A 56 16.48 -4.50 3.52
N ILE A 57 17.22 -4.27 2.43
CA ILE A 57 17.15 -3.00 1.70
C ILE A 57 15.77 -2.78 1.11
N PHE A 58 15.16 -3.78 0.46
CA PHE A 58 13.79 -3.66 -0.06
C PHE A 58 12.78 -3.45 1.07
N MET A 59 12.97 -4.11 2.22
CA MET A 59 12.11 -3.91 3.40
C MET A 59 12.23 -2.49 3.98
N ILE A 60 13.43 -1.92 4.04
CA ILE A 60 13.65 -0.53 4.48
C ILE A 60 12.98 0.46 3.52
N ASN A 61 13.11 0.24 2.21
CA ASN A 61 12.45 1.12 1.24
C ASN A 61 10.91 1.02 1.34
N LEU A 62 10.38 -0.17 1.60
CA LEU A 62 8.97 -0.39 1.87
C LEU A 62 8.50 0.38 3.12
N THR A 63 9.24 0.30 4.24
CA THR A 63 8.90 1.06 5.45
C THR A 63 9.00 2.57 5.25
N ILE A 64 9.97 3.05 4.46
CA ILE A 64 10.09 4.48 4.12
C ILE A 64 8.87 4.93 3.31
N ALA A 65 8.44 4.16 2.32
CA ALA A 65 7.25 4.46 1.54
C ALA A 65 5.99 4.47 2.41
N ASP A 66 5.87 3.53 3.35
CA ASP A 66 4.74 3.43 4.29
C ASP A 66 4.72 4.62 5.26
N LEU A 67 5.85 4.99 5.85
CA LEU A 67 5.96 6.15 6.73
C LEU A 67 5.61 7.45 6.01
N ALA A 68 6.11 7.65 4.79
CA ALA A 68 5.78 8.84 4.00
C ALA A 68 4.26 8.97 3.76
N HIS A 69 3.56 7.88 3.48
CA HIS A 69 2.11 7.89 3.36
C HIS A 69 1.42 8.15 4.70
N VAL A 70 1.81 7.44 5.75
CA VAL A 70 1.20 7.57 7.09
C VAL A 70 1.34 8.99 7.62
N LEU A 71 2.50 9.64 7.44
CA LEU A 71 2.74 11.03 7.83
C LEU A 71 1.86 12.03 7.06
N SER A 72 1.33 11.67 5.89
CA SER A 72 0.38 12.49 5.14
C SER A 72 -1.08 12.36 5.63
N LEU A 73 -1.39 11.33 6.42
CA LEU A 73 -2.76 11.04 6.86
C LEU A 73 -3.37 12.12 7.78
N PRO A 74 -2.65 12.74 8.74
CA PRO A 74 -3.23 13.77 9.60
C PRO A 74 -3.81 14.95 8.83
N LEU A 75 -3.13 15.39 7.76
CA LEU A 75 -3.61 16.48 6.90
C LEU A 75 -4.88 16.06 6.14
N ARG A 76 -4.93 14.81 5.66
CA ARG A 76 -6.12 14.24 5.01
C ARG A 76 -7.29 14.13 5.99
N ILE A 77 -7.05 13.65 7.20
CA ILE A 77 -8.05 13.54 8.27
C ILE A 77 -8.63 14.92 8.57
N HIS A 78 -7.79 15.95 8.72
CA HIS A 78 -8.26 17.32 8.90
C HIS A 78 -9.21 17.75 7.77
N TYR A 79 -8.83 17.52 6.52
CA TYR A 79 -9.67 17.84 5.36
C TYR A 79 -11.01 17.10 5.36
N TYR A 80 -11.05 15.81 5.72
CA TYR A 80 -12.31 15.06 5.72
C TYR A 80 -13.24 15.45 6.88
N ILE A 81 -12.70 15.98 7.99
CA ILE A 81 -13.48 16.48 9.13
C ILE A 81 -13.97 17.91 8.90
N LYS A 82 -13.07 18.81 8.46
CA LYS A 82 -13.35 20.25 8.36
C LYS A 82 -13.85 20.69 6.99
N GLU A 83 -13.72 19.82 5.98
CA GLU A 83 -14.09 20.07 4.59
C GLU A 83 -13.39 21.30 3.96
N ASP A 84 -12.25 21.71 4.54
CA ASP A 84 -11.41 22.83 4.09
C ASP A 84 -9.91 22.43 4.09
N TRP A 85 -9.09 23.11 3.28
CA TRP A 85 -7.66 22.84 3.09
C TRP A 85 -6.78 24.10 3.26
N PRO A 86 -6.46 24.51 4.50
CA PRO A 86 -5.69 25.73 4.75
C PRO A 86 -4.18 25.60 4.43
N PHE A 87 -3.68 24.41 4.10
CA PHE A 87 -2.24 24.11 3.99
C PHE A 87 -1.62 24.46 2.63
N GLY A 88 -2.39 25.04 1.71
CA GLY A 88 -1.93 25.47 0.40
C GLY A 88 -1.81 24.34 -0.64
N SER A 89 -1.76 24.73 -1.92
CA SER A 89 -1.82 23.80 -3.05
C SER A 89 -0.66 22.80 -3.13
N GLY A 90 0.55 23.18 -2.69
CA GLY A 90 1.73 22.31 -2.75
C GLY A 90 1.59 21.08 -1.86
N LEU A 91 1.16 21.28 -0.61
CA LEU A 91 0.92 20.17 0.32
C LEU A 91 -0.27 19.30 -0.13
N CYS A 92 -1.30 19.89 -0.75
CA CYS A 92 -2.41 19.12 -1.31
C CYS A 92 -1.91 18.11 -2.37
N MET A 93 -1.13 18.60 -3.33
CA MET A 93 -0.56 17.78 -4.40
C MET A 93 0.42 16.74 -3.84
N LEU A 94 1.26 17.12 -2.87
CA LEU A 94 2.18 16.21 -2.20
C LEU A 94 1.43 15.08 -1.49
N CYS A 95 0.42 15.39 -0.67
CA CYS A 95 -0.38 14.38 0.01
C CYS A 95 -1.09 13.45 -0.98
N PHE A 96 -1.57 13.97 -2.11
CA PHE A 96 -2.17 13.17 -3.17
C PHE A 96 -1.13 12.23 -3.80
N TYR A 97 0.03 12.76 -4.19
CA TYR A 97 1.13 12.02 -4.77
C TYR A 97 1.65 10.91 -3.86
N LEU A 98 1.86 11.19 -2.57
CA LEU A 98 2.38 10.24 -1.59
C LEU A 98 1.50 8.99 -1.46
N LYS A 99 0.19 9.10 -1.66
CA LYS A 99 -0.73 7.94 -1.65
C LYS A 99 -0.45 6.99 -2.81
N TYR A 100 -0.31 7.52 -4.03
CA TYR A 100 -0.05 6.69 -5.20
C TYR A 100 1.40 6.20 -5.23
N LEU A 101 2.35 7.06 -4.86
CA LEU A 101 3.75 6.71 -4.70
C LEU A 101 3.89 5.53 -3.72
N ASN A 102 3.24 5.58 -2.55
CA ASN A 102 3.24 4.47 -1.60
C ASN A 102 2.64 3.19 -2.20
N MET A 103 1.49 3.27 -2.85
CA MET A 103 0.83 2.10 -3.43
C MET A 103 1.74 1.39 -4.44
N TYR A 104 2.25 2.13 -5.43
CA TYR A 104 3.07 1.55 -6.49
C TYR A 104 4.47 1.17 -6.01
N ALA A 105 5.09 1.94 -5.10
CA ALA A 105 6.35 1.55 -4.48
C ALA A 105 6.18 0.27 -3.66
N SER A 106 5.07 0.13 -2.91
CA SER A 106 4.76 -1.09 -2.15
C SER A 106 4.66 -2.30 -3.07
N ILE A 107 3.89 -2.19 -4.14
CA ILE A 107 3.74 -3.26 -5.13
C ILE A 107 5.10 -3.65 -5.72
N ALA A 108 5.89 -2.67 -6.17
CA ALA A 108 7.21 -2.91 -6.75
C ALA A 108 8.15 -3.60 -5.76
N PHE A 109 8.22 -3.14 -4.51
CA PHE A 109 9.07 -3.77 -3.49
C PHE A 109 8.59 -5.17 -3.11
N LEU A 110 7.28 -5.45 -3.04
CA LEU A 110 6.75 -6.80 -2.84
C LEU A 110 7.17 -7.76 -3.97
N VAL A 111 7.18 -7.26 -5.21
CA VAL A 111 7.68 -8.00 -6.39
C VAL A 111 9.19 -8.25 -6.28
N CYS A 112 9.99 -7.21 -6.01
CA CYS A 112 11.44 -7.36 -5.83
C CYS A 112 11.78 -8.39 -4.74
N ILE A 113 11.08 -8.30 -3.61
CA ILE A 113 11.18 -9.22 -2.49
C ILE A 113 10.84 -10.67 -2.94
N SER A 114 9.78 -10.86 -3.71
CA SER A 114 9.36 -12.18 -4.20
C SER A 114 10.33 -12.78 -5.21
N ILE A 115 10.78 -11.98 -6.19
CA ILE A 115 11.79 -12.36 -7.19
C ILE A 115 13.07 -12.78 -6.48
N GLN A 116 13.56 -11.95 -5.56
CA GLN A 116 14.83 -12.20 -4.88
C GLN A 116 14.80 -13.51 -4.09
N ARG A 117 13.69 -13.80 -3.39
CA ARG A 117 13.52 -15.07 -2.68
C ARG A 117 13.45 -16.26 -3.60
N CYS A 118 12.76 -16.12 -4.72
CA CYS A 118 12.70 -17.17 -5.73
C CYS A 118 14.10 -17.42 -6.35
N ALA A 119 14.79 -16.37 -6.77
CA ALA A 119 16.11 -16.43 -7.39
C ALA A 119 17.14 -17.06 -6.44
N PHE A 120 17.22 -16.64 -5.18
CA PHE A 120 18.20 -17.21 -4.24
C PHE A 120 17.92 -18.66 -3.86
N LEU A 121 16.67 -19.08 -3.95
CA LEU A 121 16.27 -20.45 -3.68
C LEU A 121 16.60 -21.40 -4.84
N LEU A 122 16.44 -20.91 -6.08
CA LEU A 122 16.71 -21.68 -7.29
C LEU A 122 18.18 -21.65 -7.70
N GLN A 123 18.89 -20.54 -7.44
CA GLN A 123 20.27 -20.31 -7.85
C GLN A 123 21.13 -19.88 -6.63
N PRO A 124 21.54 -20.82 -5.77
CA PRO A 124 22.31 -20.50 -4.56
C PRO A 124 23.70 -19.92 -4.85
N PHE A 125 24.32 -20.25 -5.99
CA PHE A 125 25.61 -19.67 -6.40
C PHE A 125 25.48 -18.18 -6.76
N CYS A 126 24.46 -17.80 -7.54
CA CYS A 126 24.14 -16.41 -7.79
C CYS A 126 23.80 -15.67 -6.50
N ALA A 127 23.08 -16.34 -5.58
CA ALA A 127 22.82 -15.79 -4.26
C ALA A 127 24.12 -15.48 -3.52
N ARG A 128 25.08 -16.41 -3.47
CA ARG A 128 26.38 -16.22 -2.79
C ARG A 128 27.14 -15.00 -3.30
N ASN A 129 27.15 -14.80 -4.62
CA ASN A 129 27.86 -13.69 -5.26
C ASN A 129 27.07 -12.37 -5.30
N TRP A 130 25.81 -12.38 -4.85
CA TRP A 130 24.95 -11.20 -4.79
C TRP A 130 25.49 -10.18 -3.79
N LYS A 131 25.72 -8.95 -4.27
CA LYS A 131 26.22 -7.83 -3.47
C LYS A 131 25.07 -6.88 -3.11
N SER A 132 25.14 -6.30 -1.92
CA SER A 132 24.18 -5.32 -1.40
C SER A 132 23.94 -4.13 -2.36
N ARG A 133 24.97 -3.72 -3.12
CA ARG A 133 24.87 -2.67 -4.14
C ARG A 133 23.79 -2.94 -5.19
N TYR A 134 23.51 -4.20 -5.53
CA TYR A 134 22.46 -4.51 -6.50
C TYR A 134 21.09 -4.18 -5.95
N ASP A 135 20.83 -4.48 -4.67
CA ASP A 135 19.57 -4.12 -4.02
C ASP A 135 19.41 -2.60 -3.92
N ILE A 136 20.50 -1.87 -3.66
CA ILE A 136 20.50 -0.39 -3.67
C ILE A 136 20.18 0.15 -5.08
N CYS A 137 20.85 -0.34 -6.12
CA CYS A 137 20.60 0.08 -7.50
C CYS A 137 19.16 -0.24 -7.94
N ILE A 138 18.65 -1.42 -7.60
CA ILE A 138 17.27 -1.81 -7.90
C ILE A 138 16.29 -0.89 -7.15
N SER A 139 16.51 -0.63 -5.86
CA SER A 139 15.67 0.29 -5.10
C SER A 139 15.68 1.72 -5.67
N ALA A 140 16.85 2.23 -6.06
CA ALA A 140 16.97 3.54 -6.69
C ALA A 140 16.22 3.61 -8.03
N ALA A 141 16.32 2.56 -8.84
CA ALA A 141 15.57 2.44 -10.09
C ALA A 141 14.06 2.37 -9.84
N VAL A 142 13.62 1.62 -8.82
CA VAL A 142 12.20 1.54 -8.41
C VAL A 142 11.69 2.93 -8.03
N TRP A 143 12.41 3.67 -7.17
CA TRP A 143 12.01 5.02 -6.79
C TRP A 143 11.93 5.98 -7.97
N LEU A 144 12.91 5.93 -8.87
CA LEU A 144 12.92 6.77 -10.07
C LEU A 144 11.75 6.43 -10.99
N VAL A 145 11.57 5.15 -11.33
CA VAL A 145 10.49 4.70 -12.24
C VAL A 145 9.13 4.99 -11.63
N VAL A 146 8.88 4.56 -10.39
CA VAL A 146 7.58 4.77 -9.73
C VAL A 146 7.32 6.26 -9.53
N GLY A 147 8.33 7.03 -9.12
CA GLY A 147 8.18 8.47 -8.93
C GLY A 147 7.81 9.20 -10.21
N LEU A 148 8.51 8.89 -11.31
CA LEU A 148 8.23 9.44 -12.62
C LEU A 148 6.84 9.02 -13.13
N CYS A 149 6.48 7.74 -13.03
CA CYS A 149 5.16 7.23 -13.44
C CYS A 149 4.00 7.78 -12.61
N CYS A 150 4.23 8.14 -11.34
CA CYS A 150 3.22 8.75 -10.47
C CYS A 150 3.06 10.26 -10.74
N SER A 151 4.06 10.93 -11.32
CA SER A 151 4.05 12.39 -11.51
C SER A 151 2.91 12.93 -12.40
N PRO A 152 2.45 12.24 -13.48
CA PRO A 152 1.36 12.75 -14.31
C PRO A 152 0.04 12.86 -13.53
N PHE A 153 -0.19 12.02 -12.51
CA PHE A 153 -1.39 12.11 -11.67
C PHE A 153 -1.48 13.44 -10.90
N ILE A 154 -0.35 14.09 -10.60
CA ILE A 154 -0.31 15.45 -10.04
C ILE A 154 -0.64 16.48 -11.12
N LEU A 155 0.02 16.37 -12.28
CA LEU A 155 -0.11 17.34 -13.39
C LEU A 155 -1.52 17.38 -13.99
N MET A 156 -2.24 16.26 -13.92
CA MET A 156 -3.63 16.15 -14.37
C MET A 156 -4.64 16.91 -13.50
N ARG A 157 -4.26 17.36 -12.30
CA ARG A 157 -5.16 18.02 -11.36
C ARG A 157 -5.03 19.54 -11.49
N SER A 158 -6.09 20.19 -11.97
CA SER A 158 -6.14 21.65 -12.14
C SER A 158 -6.50 22.33 -10.82
N LYS A 159 -5.93 23.52 -10.55
CA LYS A 159 -6.35 24.34 -9.40
C LYS A 159 -7.85 24.67 -9.55
N SER A 160 -8.63 24.40 -8.50
CA SER A 160 -10.03 24.81 -8.48
C SER A 160 -10.12 26.33 -8.38
N ASN A 161 -10.64 26.99 -9.42
CA ASN A 161 -11.00 28.42 -9.41
C ASN A 161 -12.41 28.60 -8.81
N SER A 162 -12.67 28.01 -7.64
CA SER A 162 -13.93 28.24 -6.95
C SER A 162 -13.82 29.54 -6.15
N GLY A 163 -14.64 30.54 -6.50
CA GLY A 163 -14.80 31.80 -5.76
C GLY A 163 -15.51 31.66 -4.40
N SER A 164 -15.45 30.50 -3.75
CA SER A 164 -15.89 30.31 -2.37
C SER A 164 -14.70 30.38 -1.42
N ASN A 165 -14.91 30.91 -0.22
CA ASN A 165 -13.89 31.01 0.84
C ASN A 165 -13.35 29.64 1.35
N SER A 166 -13.84 28.52 0.81
CA SER A 166 -13.43 27.16 1.15
C SER A 166 -12.46 26.60 0.12
N THR A 167 -11.28 26.21 0.59
CA THR A 167 -10.22 25.66 -0.26
C THR A 167 -10.37 24.14 -0.36
N THR A 168 -10.72 23.64 -1.54
CA THR A 168 -10.93 22.20 -1.78
C THR A 168 -9.66 21.51 -2.30
N CYS A 169 -9.34 20.30 -1.82
CA CYS A 169 -8.15 19.54 -2.26
C CYS A 169 -8.48 18.17 -2.90
N PHE A 170 -9.07 17.23 -2.14
CA PHE A 170 -9.21 15.85 -2.59
C PHE A 170 -10.53 15.55 -3.33
N LYS A 171 -11.63 16.22 -2.99
CA LYS A 171 -12.97 15.91 -3.54
C LYS A 171 -13.30 16.65 -4.84
N ASP A 172 -12.87 17.90 -4.96
CA ASP A 172 -13.34 18.81 -6.02
C ASP A 172 -12.25 19.27 -6.97
N LEU A 173 -11.12 18.55 -7.03
CA LEU A 173 -10.11 18.87 -8.03
C LEU A 173 -10.50 18.16 -9.33
N PRO A 174 -11.03 18.87 -10.34
CA PRO A 174 -11.38 18.26 -11.60
C PRO A 174 -10.10 17.66 -12.19
N MET A 175 -10.19 16.40 -12.62
CA MET A 175 -9.17 15.88 -13.53
C MET A 175 -9.32 16.64 -14.85
N HIS A 176 -8.23 17.19 -15.38
CA HIS A 176 -8.22 17.64 -16.76
C HIS A 176 -8.77 16.51 -17.63
N LYS A 177 -9.72 16.84 -18.51
CA LYS A 177 -10.14 15.91 -19.57
C LYS A 177 -8.90 15.63 -20.41
N LEU A 178 -8.27 14.49 -20.14
CA LEU A 178 -7.21 13.97 -20.99
C LEU A 178 -7.82 13.59 -22.35
N ASN A 179 -7.00 13.68 -23.39
CA ASN A 179 -7.32 13.02 -24.64
C ASN A 179 -7.54 11.52 -24.38
N LEU A 180 -8.55 10.94 -25.02
CA LEU A 180 -8.97 9.55 -24.79
C LEU A 180 -7.78 8.58 -24.89
N GLY A 181 -6.88 8.78 -25.86
CA GLY A 181 -5.67 7.97 -26.04
C GLY A 181 -4.68 8.04 -24.88
N SER A 182 -4.43 9.21 -24.29
CA SER A 182 -3.52 9.34 -23.15
C SER A 182 -4.14 8.78 -21.86
N ALA A 183 -5.45 8.96 -21.68
CA ALA A 183 -6.19 8.33 -20.58
C ALA A 183 -6.12 6.80 -20.65
N ILE A 184 -6.33 6.21 -21.83
CA ILE A 184 -6.21 4.76 -22.06
C ILE A 184 -4.76 4.31 -21.85
N SER A 185 -3.77 5.02 -22.37
CA SER A 185 -2.36 4.65 -22.21
C SER A 185 -1.94 4.66 -20.74
N MET A 186 -2.35 5.68 -19.96
CA MET A 186 -2.07 5.76 -18.54
C MET A 186 -2.77 4.64 -17.76
N MET A 187 -4.03 4.35 -18.11
CA MET A 187 -4.82 3.26 -17.53
C MET A 187 -4.18 1.90 -17.75
N VAL A 188 -3.86 1.57 -19.02
CA VAL A 188 -3.22 0.32 -19.39
C VAL A 188 -1.85 0.20 -18.71
N GLY A 189 -1.06 1.28 -18.68
CA GLY A 189 0.21 1.30 -17.98
C GLY A 189 0.06 1.04 -16.47
N ALA A 190 -0.88 1.74 -15.82
CA ALA A 190 -1.16 1.59 -14.40
C ALA A 190 -1.64 0.17 -14.04
N GLU A 191 -2.51 -0.44 -14.83
CA GLU A 191 -3.03 -1.79 -14.59
C GLU A 191 -2.00 -2.87 -14.93
N LEU A 192 -1.24 -2.71 -16.02
CA LEU A 192 -0.21 -3.68 -16.41
C LEU A 192 0.95 -3.67 -15.42
N LEU A 193 1.45 -2.49 -15.03
CA LEU A 193 2.60 -2.35 -14.14
C LEU A 193 2.21 -2.42 -12.66
N GLY A 194 1.01 -1.99 -12.29
CA GLY A 194 0.51 -2.00 -10.92
C GLY A 194 -0.21 -3.27 -10.51
N PHE A 195 -0.78 -4.03 -11.45
CA PHE A 195 -1.59 -5.19 -11.11
C PHE A 195 -1.21 -6.47 -11.85
N LEU A 196 -1.43 -6.54 -13.17
CA LEU A 196 -1.27 -7.79 -13.92
C LEU A 196 0.17 -8.31 -13.93
N GLY A 197 1.14 -7.44 -14.22
CA GLY A 197 2.56 -7.78 -14.19
C GLY A 197 3.01 -8.29 -12.81
N PRO A 198 2.80 -7.52 -11.73
CA PRO A 198 3.07 -7.97 -10.36
C PRO A 198 2.40 -9.29 -10.00
N LEU A 199 1.12 -9.47 -10.34
CA LEU A 199 0.36 -10.70 -10.08
C LEU A 199 1.00 -11.91 -10.78
N ILE A 200 1.33 -11.78 -12.06
CA ILE A 200 1.99 -12.84 -12.84
C ILE A 200 3.35 -13.18 -12.23
N ILE A 201 4.18 -12.17 -11.92
CA ILE A 201 5.53 -12.39 -11.38
C ILE A 201 5.46 -13.09 -10.01
N ILE A 202 4.61 -12.62 -9.10
CA ILE A 202 4.44 -13.22 -7.77
C ILE A 202 3.87 -14.64 -7.89
N GLY A 203 2.93 -14.86 -8.80
CA GLY A 203 2.36 -16.17 -9.09
C GLY A 203 3.40 -17.16 -9.60
N VAL A 204 4.23 -16.75 -10.57
CA VAL A 204 5.33 -17.56 -11.10
C VAL A 204 6.36 -17.85 -10.01
N CYS A 205 6.77 -16.86 -9.21
CA CYS A 205 7.69 -17.05 -8.09
C CYS A 205 7.13 -18.08 -7.10
N THR A 206 5.86 -17.98 -6.74
CA THR A 206 5.18 -18.91 -5.84
C THR A 206 5.18 -20.32 -6.41
N TYR A 207 4.79 -20.48 -7.67
CA TYR A 207 4.78 -21.77 -8.36
C TYR A 207 6.16 -22.42 -8.38
N LEU A 208 7.21 -21.68 -8.73
CA LEU A 208 8.58 -22.19 -8.79
C LEU A 208 9.09 -22.63 -7.41
N ILE A 209 8.78 -21.87 -6.35
CA ILE A 209 9.16 -22.25 -4.98
C ILE A 209 8.42 -23.52 -4.55
N VAL A 210 7.11 -23.64 -4.82
CA VAL A 210 6.33 -24.85 -4.51
C VAL A 210 6.87 -26.06 -5.27
N LYS A 211 7.18 -25.91 -6.56
CA LYS A 211 7.78 -26.97 -7.39
C LYS A 211 9.13 -27.41 -6.83
N SER A 212 9.98 -26.47 -6.43
CA SER A 212 11.27 -26.76 -5.78
C SER A 212 11.09 -27.51 -4.46
N LEU A 213 10.11 -27.11 -3.64
CA LEU A 213 9.78 -27.77 -2.38
C LEU A 213 9.34 -29.23 -2.58
N ARG A 214 8.46 -29.48 -3.56
CA ARG A 214 8.00 -30.84 -3.91
C ARG A 214 9.17 -31.73 -4.32
N ARG A 215 10.08 -31.22 -5.17
CA ARG A 215 11.27 -31.96 -5.62
C ARG A 215 12.23 -32.29 -4.46
N ARG A 216 12.45 -31.36 -3.53
CA ARG A 216 13.33 -31.58 -2.38
C ARG A 216 12.75 -32.55 -1.36
N ASN A 217 11.43 -32.52 -1.15
CA ASN A 217 10.73 -33.49 -0.31
C ASN A 217 10.86 -34.91 -0.88
N GLN A 218 10.72 -35.09 -2.20
CA GLN A 218 10.94 -36.39 -2.86
C GLN A 218 12.37 -36.91 -2.66
N LYS A 219 13.35 -36.00 -2.65
CA LYS A 219 14.76 -36.35 -2.40
C LYS A 219 15.14 -36.41 -0.92
N GLN A 220 14.17 -36.35 0.01
CA GLN A 220 14.39 -36.32 1.47
C GLN A 220 15.44 -35.28 1.93
N GLN A 221 15.54 -34.14 1.25
CA GLN A 221 16.47 -33.08 1.61
C GLN A 221 15.86 -32.09 2.61
N SER A 222 16.69 -31.44 3.44
CA SER A 222 16.24 -30.38 4.35
C SER A 222 15.54 -29.24 3.60
N THR A 223 14.31 -28.92 4.00
CA THR A 223 13.44 -27.93 3.32
C THR A 223 13.20 -26.66 4.12
N GLY A 224 13.86 -26.47 5.26
CA GLY A 224 13.59 -25.35 6.18
C GLY A 224 13.67 -23.97 5.50
N SER A 225 14.73 -23.72 4.72
CA SER A 225 14.92 -22.46 3.98
C SER A 225 13.88 -22.26 2.87
N THR A 226 13.46 -23.34 2.21
CA THR A 226 12.44 -23.33 1.15
C THR A 226 11.06 -23.03 1.72
N ARG A 227 10.69 -23.64 2.86
CA ARG A 227 9.44 -23.36 3.57
C ARG A 227 9.40 -21.92 4.07
N LYS A 228 10.52 -21.37 4.56
CA LYS A 228 10.64 -19.96 4.96
C LYS A 228 10.41 -19.02 3.76
N ALA A 229 11.04 -19.28 2.62
CA ALA A 229 10.83 -18.50 1.40
C ALA A 229 9.39 -18.59 0.89
N LEU A 230 8.78 -19.78 0.88
CA LEU A 230 7.38 -19.96 0.48
C LEU A 230 6.42 -19.19 1.40
N ARG A 231 6.60 -19.30 2.71
CA ARG A 231 5.78 -18.55 3.68
C ARG A 231 5.84 -17.06 3.39
N MET A 232 7.04 -16.54 3.13
CA MET A 232 7.24 -15.14 2.85
C MET A 232 6.56 -14.69 1.55
N VAL A 233 6.76 -15.40 0.44
CA VAL A 233 6.10 -15.06 -0.83
C VAL A 233 4.58 -15.17 -0.70
N ARG A 234 4.06 -16.14 0.07
CA ARG A 234 2.61 -16.24 0.36
C ARG A 234 2.08 -15.04 1.16
N VAL A 235 2.83 -14.53 2.14
CA VAL A 235 2.43 -13.30 2.85
C VAL A 235 2.46 -12.10 1.90
N CYS A 236 3.52 -11.93 1.10
CA CYS A 236 3.57 -10.87 0.08
C CYS A 236 2.40 -10.96 -0.91
N THR A 237 2.06 -12.17 -1.35
CA THR A 237 0.91 -12.44 -2.22
C THR A 237 -0.40 -12.07 -1.53
N GLY A 238 -0.58 -12.48 -0.26
CA GLY A 238 -1.79 -12.18 0.50
C GLY A 238 -2.00 -10.69 0.71
N VAL A 239 -0.94 -9.95 1.08
CA VAL A 239 -0.98 -8.49 1.22
C VAL A 239 -1.27 -7.84 -0.14
N PHE A 240 -0.59 -8.27 -1.21
CA PHE A 240 -0.84 -7.74 -2.54
C PHE A 240 -2.30 -7.93 -2.97
N LEU A 241 -2.81 -9.16 -2.83
CA LEU A 241 -4.16 -9.51 -3.24
C LEU A 241 -5.20 -8.75 -2.44
N PHE A 242 -5.06 -8.72 -1.11
CA PHE A 242 -6.01 -8.05 -0.24
C PHE A 242 -6.00 -6.53 -0.40
N CYS A 243 -4.84 -5.90 -0.41
CA CYS A 243 -4.73 -4.44 -0.43
C CYS A 243 -4.95 -3.84 -1.83
N PHE A 244 -4.34 -4.40 -2.87
CA PHE A 244 -4.26 -3.72 -4.16
C PHE A 244 -5.26 -4.22 -5.20
N THR A 245 -5.64 -5.50 -5.16
CA THR A 245 -6.60 -6.07 -6.13
C THR A 245 -7.95 -5.36 -6.13
N PRO A 246 -8.60 -5.08 -4.97
CA PRO A 246 -9.90 -4.41 -4.97
C PRO A 246 -9.83 -3.03 -5.62
N TYR A 247 -8.72 -2.32 -5.41
CA TYR A 247 -8.48 -1.01 -5.99
C TYR A 247 -8.29 -1.09 -7.51
N HIS A 248 -7.40 -1.95 -7.99
CA HIS A 248 -7.09 -2.05 -9.43
C HIS A 248 -8.29 -2.53 -10.26
N ILE A 249 -9.02 -3.55 -9.79
CA ILE A 249 -10.27 -3.97 -10.43
C ILE A 249 -11.25 -2.80 -10.52
N ASN A 250 -11.45 -2.07 -9.42
CA ASN A 250 -12.40 -0.97 -9.43
C ASN A 250 -11.89 0.27 -10.16
N PHE A 251 -10.58 0.52 -10.21
CA PHE A 251 -9.97 1.62 -10.97
C PHE A 251 -10.23 1.44 -12.47
N LEU A 252 -10.07 0.21 -12.98
CA LEU A 252 -10.41 -0.15 -14.35
C LEU A 252 -11.88 0.20 -14.65
N LEU A 253 -12.80 -0.28 -13.81
CA LEU A 253 -14.25 -0.04 -13.96
C LEU A 253 -14.61 1.44 -13.83
N TYR A 254 -13.99 2.15 -12.87
CA TYR A 254 -14.21 3.57 -12.62
C TYR A 254 -13.83 4.43 -13.83
N LEU A 255 -12.75 4.07 -14.52
CA LEU A 255 -12.37 4.74 -15.76
C LEU A 255 -13.35 4.45 -16.89
N MET A 256 -13.85 3.21 -17.03
CA MET A 256 -14.89 2.89 -18.02
C MET A 256 -16.19 3.68 -17.78
N VAL A 257 -16.57 3.90 -16.51
CA VAL A 257 -17.70 4.79 -16.14
C VAL A 257 -17.39 6.25 -16.49
N THR A 258 -16.16 6.71 -16.23
CA THR A 258 -15.74 8.10 -16.50
C THR A 258 -15.68 8.41 -18.00
N GLN A 259 -15.36 7.41 -18.83
CA GLN A 259 -15.34 7.50 -20.29
C GLN A 259 -16.69 7.17 -20.95
N SER A 260 -17.77 7.06 -20.17
CA SER A 260 -19.13 6.77 -20.67
C SER A 260 -19.27 5.43 -21.43
N ILE A 261 -18.38 4.47 -21.19
CA ILE A 261 -18.47 3.10 -21.74
C ILE A 261 -19.49 2.29 -20.92
N ILE A 262 -19.44 2.41 -19.59
CA ILE A 262 -20.47 1.85 -18.70
C ILE A 262 -21.48 2.95 -18.42
N THR A 263 -22.69 2.81 -18.95
CA THR A 263 -23.78 3.79 -18.82
C THR A 263 -24.90 3.34 -17.88
N ASN A 264 -24.91 2.07 -17.47
CA ASN A 264 -25.89 1.55 -16.53
C ASN A 264 -25.81 2.30 -15.19
N CYS A 265 -26.95 2.83 -14.74
CA CYS A 265 -27.04 3.69 -13.56
C CYS A 265 -26.60 2.99 -12.28
N ALA A 266 -27.14 1.79 -12.02
CA ALA A 266 -26.84 1.02 -10.81
C ALA A 266 -25.37 0.61 -10.76
N ALA A 267 -24.81 0.13 -11.89
CA ALA A 267 -23.40 -0.22 -11.99
C ALA A 267 -22.50 1.01 -11.76
N SER A 268 -22.80 2.13 -12.40
CA SER A 268 -22.02 3.37 -12.27
C SER A 268 -22.02 3.89 -10.83
N GLN A 269 -23.17 3.83 -10.14
CA GLN A 269 -23.28 4.23 -8.75
C GLN A 269 -22.50 3.30 -7.82
N ALA A 270 -22.61 1.97 -8.02
CA ALA A 270 -21.86 0.98 -7.25
C ALA A 270 -20.35 1.17 -7.39
N ILE A 271 -19.84 1.36 -8.62
CA ILE A 271 -18.42 1.57 -8.92
C ILE A 271 -17.89 2.85 -8.25
N ARG A 272 -18.64 3.95 -8.34
CA ARG A 272 -18.27 5.22 -7.70
C ARG A 272 -18.28 5.13 -6.18
N PHE A 273 -19.25 4.42 -5.60
CA PHE A 273 -19.35 4.19 -4.16
C PHE A 273 -18.24 3.27 -3.63
N PHE A 274 -17.89 2.23 -4.39
CA PHE A 274 -16.84 1.29 -4.03
C PHE A 274 -15.43 1.86 -4.18
N HIS A 275 -15.24 2.89 -5.01
CA HIS A 275 -13.93 3.49 -5.24
C HIS A 275 -13.24 4.00 -3.96
N PRO A 276 -13.88 4.84 -3.11
CA PRO A 276 -13.34 5.20 -1.81
C PRO A 276 -13.00 4.01 -0.90
N ILE A 277 -13.87 3.00 -0.87
CA ILE A 277 -13.69 1.79 -0.05
C ILE A 277 -12.43 1.05 -0.50
N SER A 278 -12.27 0.85 -1.80
CA SER A 278 -11.10 0.18 -2.37
C SER A 278 -9.78 0.95 -2.11
N LEU A 279 -9.81 2.28 -2.14
CA LEU A 279 -8.67 3.13 -1.77
C LEU A 279 -8.30 3.01 -0.28
N CYS A 280 -9.31 2.91 0.59
CA CYS A 280 -9.15 2.65 2.02
C CYS A 280 -8.49 1.28 2.26
N ILE A 281 -8.97 0.22 1.60
CA ILE A 281 -8.37 -1.12 1.64
C ILE A 281 -6.91 -1.09 1.16
N ALA A 282 -6.63 -0.38 0.07
CA ALA A 282 -5.26 -0.20 -0.41
C ALA A 282 -4.36 0.56 0.56
N SER A 283 -4.92 1.39 1.45
CA SER A 283 -4.16 2.10 2.50
C SER A 283 -3.80 1.18 3.68
N LEU A 284 -4.45 0.03 3.84
CA LEU A 284 -4.13 -0.93 4.91
C LEU A 284 -2.79 -1.62 4.69
N ASN A 285 -2.19 -1.50 3.50
CA ASN A 285 -0.87 -2.05 3.18
C ASN A 285 0.19 -1.62 4.20
N CYS A 286 0.18 -0.35 4.63
CA CYS A 286 1.16 0.15 5.60
C CYS A 286 1.03 -0.52 6.97
N CYS A 287 -0.15 -1.04 7.35
CA CYS A 287 -0.34 -1.81 8.59
C CYS A 287 -0.01 -3.29 8.42
N LEU A 288 -0.15 -3.84 7.21
CA LEU A 288 0.04 -5.27 6.93
C LEU A 288 1.46 -5.63 6.49
N ASN A 289 2.20 -4.70 5.87
CA ASN A 289 3.60 -4.87 5.50
C ASN A 289 4.50 -5.27 6.70
N PRO A 290 4.28 -4.74 7.92
CA PRO A 290 4.94 -5.22 9.14
C PRO A 290 4.85 -6.72 9.42
N LEU A 291 3.80 -7.41 8.95
CA LEU A 291 3.69 -8.86 9.08
C LEU A 291 4.78 -9.58 8.28
N ILE A 292 5.16 -9.01 7.13
CA ILE A 292 6.26 -9.52 6.30
C ILE A 292 7.53 -9.54 7.15
N TYR A 293 7.81 -8.47 7.91
CA TYR A 293 8.97 -8.36 8.80
C TYR A 293 8.91 -9.36 9.97
N TYR A 294 7.76 -9.49 10.64
CA TYR A 294 7.57 -10.46 11.72
C TYR A 294 7.85 -11.91 11.29
N PHE A 295 7.43 -12.31 10.10
CA PHE A 295 7.72 -13.65 9.59
C PHE A 295 9.15 -13.81 9.04
N LEU A 296 9.89 -12.70 8.86
CA LEU A 296 11.18 -12.66 8.19
C LEU A 296 12.39 -12.69 9.12
N THR A 297 12.36 -11.89 10.18
CA THR A 297 13.47 -11.73 11.12
C THR A 297 13.09 -12.34 12.46
N THR A 298 13.85 -13.36 12.86
CA THR A 298 13.83 -13.92 14.22
C THR A 298 14.03 -12.83 15.26
N GLU A 299 14.76 -11.79 14.88
CA GLU A 299 15.13 -10.63 15.65
C GLU A 299 13.93 -9.67 15.85
N PHE A 300 13.09 -9.45 14.84
CA PHE A 300 11.87 -8.66 15.01
C PHE A 300 10.87 -9.40 15.91
N LYS A 301 10.80 -10.73 15.81
CA LYS A 301 10.02 -11.54 16.76
C LYS A 301 10.53 -11.40 18.19
N GLN A 302 11.84 -11.44 18.40
CA GLN A 302 12.46 -11.27 19.72
C GLN A 302 12.20 -9.87 20.28
N GLN A 303 12.35 -8.81 19.49
CA GLN A 303 12.11 -7.43 19.92
C GLN A 303 10.63 -7.16 20.23
N LEU A 304 9.70 -7.70 19.42
CA LEU A 304 8.26 -7.59 19.67
C LEU A 304 7.85 -8.38 20.92
N SER A 305 8.44 -9.56 21.13
CA SER A 305 8.25 -10.36 22.35
C SER A 305 8.81 -9.66 23.58
N GLN A 306 9.97 -9.03 23.49
CA GLN A 306 10.58 -8.27 24.58
C GLN A 306 9.74 -7.04 24.94
N HIS A 307 9.30 -6.24 23.96
CA HIS A 307 8.43 -5.09 24.19
C HIS A 307 7.03 -5.49 24.67
N GLY A 308 6.46 -6.57 24.13
CA GLY A 308 5.19 -7.12 24.60
C GLY A 308 5.30 -7.60 26.05
N SER A 309 6.40 -8.27 26.40
CA SER A 309 6.66 -8.73 27.77
C SER A 309 6.97 -7.59 28.74
N SER A 310 7.65 -6.52 28.32
CA SER A 310 7.95 -5.37 29.20
C SER A 310 6.70 -4.52 29.45
N VAL A 311 5.82 -4.38 28.46
CA VAL A 311 4.51 -3.73 28.64
C VAL A 311 3.59 -4.58 29.54
N LEU A 312 3.58 -5.90 29.37
CA LEU A 312 2.81 -6.81 30.24
C LEU A 312 3.35 -6.81 31.67
N ARG A 313 4.69 -6.80 31.83
CA ARG A 313 5.37 -6.74 33.13
C ARG A 313 5.18 -5.38 33.82
N GLY A 314 5.22 -4.27 33.07
CA GLY A 314 4.90 -2.94 33.59
C GLY A 314 3.44 -2.83 34.04
N ARG A 315 2.51 -3.47 33.34
CA ARG A 315 1.10 -3.55 33.77
C ARG A 315 0.91 -4.40 35.02
N LEU A 316 1.53 -5.58 35.10
CA LEU A 316 1.49 -6.43 36.29
C LEU A 316 2.04 -5.73 37.54
N MET A 317 3.19 -5.05 37.41
CA MET A 317 3.76 -4.29 38.54
C MET A 317 2.91 -3.08 38.93
N SER A 318 2.25 -2.41 37.98
CA SER A 318 1.30 -1.32 38.30
C SER A 318 0.04 -1.82 39.01
N THR A 319 -0.43 -3.04 38.70
CA THR A 319 -1.59 -3.66 39.39
C THR A 319 -1.24 -4.08 40.82
N GLU A 320 -0.04 -4.61 41.08
CA GLU A 320 0.44 -4.94 42.43
C GLU A 320 0.64 -3.70 43.32
N SER A 321 1.12 -2.58 42.75
CA SER A 321 1.23 -1.33 43.51
C SER A 321 -0.12 -0.69 43.86
N THR A 322 -1.20 -1.04 43.16
CA THR A 322 -2.54 -0.50 43.45
C THR A 322 -3.29 -1.37 44.48
N SER A 323 -2.95 -2.66 44.62
CA SER A 323 -3.48 -3.52 45.68
C SER A 323 -2.81 -3.28 47.03
N SER A 324 -1.56 -2.81 47.06
CA SER A 324 -0.83 -2.51 48.30
C SER A 324 -1.29 -1.23 49.04
N PHE A 325 -2.22 -0.45 48.48
CA PHE A 325 -2.79 0.76 49.10
C PHE A 325 -4.22 0.54 49.63
N ARG A 326 -4.72 -0.70 49.63
CA ARG A 326 -6.07 -1.06 50.07
C ARG A 326 -6.13 -1.98 51.29
N ASP A 327 -4.98 -2.29 51.88
CA ASP A 327 -4.87 -2.95 53.19
C ASP A 327 -4.28 -1.98 54.23
#